data_AF-A0A5C3KVU4-F1
#
_entry.id   AF-A0A5C3KVU4-F1
#
_cell.length_a   1.000
_cell.length_b   1.000
_cell.length_c   1.000
_cell.angle_alpha   90.00
_cell.angle_beta   90.00
_cell.angle_gamma   90.00
#
_symmetry.space_group_name_H-M   'P 1'
#
loop_
_entity.id
_entity.type
_entity.pdbx_description
1 polymer ?
#
loop_
_entity_poly.entity_id
_entity_poly.type
_entity_poly.pdbx_seq_one_letter_code
_entity_poly.pdbx_strand_id
1 'polypeptide(L)'
;MGSFQNAHSFTLNNGTFIDISSTTVTGAEPLIHLERHTAGGATHDSLERFPPARCHPGTREWVLGKYRRWARDPREDGSKQVNWLFGPAGMGKSAIAQTLAEELEAEGILAASFFFSRNNAQRNTPARFVATIALQFATSIPSVRPHIEDAIKADPSTLTKAPPIQLNKLIIEPLSNIAPLEGNRLVIIDGLDECDGAERKVDQERDQALVLKLVETLRASNPHLFFLICSRPEAWIERAFTNLPSLLDSTEKFDLFTCSDKYRDVARYLRVEFDRIRGELGVEGSWPSIYDMISLVERASGQFIYASTVIRYVEEDDPWHPPQDRLAVILTSAKPPEGHKPLSVLDALYLQILRQSGSCEKVKEIIGCLLLL
;
A
#
# COMPACT_ATOMS: atom_id res chain seq x y z
N MET A 1 -26.21 2.22 -45.64
CA MET A 1 -26.60 1.76 -46.99
C MET A 1 -25.31 1.44 -47.74
N GLY A 2 -25.04 0.17 -48.00
CA GLY A 2 -23.77 -0.26 -48.61
C GLY A 2 -23.78 -0.10 -50.13
N SER A 3 -22.64 0.29 -50.70
CA SER A 3 -22.44 0.74 -52.09
C SER A 3 -22.67 -0.30 -53.21
N PHE A 4 -23.26 -1.47 -52.94
CA PHE A 4 -23.39 -2.56 -53.91
C PHE A 4 -24.70 -3.36 -53.81
N GLN A 5 -25.85 -2.69 -53.69
CA GLN A 5 -27.13 -3.40 -53.90
C GLN A 5 -27.37 -3.61 -55.40
N ASN A 6 -27.61 -4.87 -55.80
CA ASN A 6 -27.97 -5.36 -57.15
C ASN A 6 -26.85 -5.47 -58.22
N ALA A 7 -25.57 -5.50 -57.82
CA ALA A 7 -24.50 -5.82 -58.77
C ALA A 7 -24.44 -7.34 -59.08
N HIS A 8 -24.31 -7.72 -60.35
CA HIS A 8 -24.10 -9.10 -60.80
C HIS A 8 -23.07 -9.13 -61.95
N SER A 9 -22.37 -10.26 -62.12
CA SER A 9 -21.38 -10.52 -63.18
C SER A 9 -20.10 -9.65 -63.18
N PHE A 10 -19.39 -9.54 -62.06
CA PHE A 10 -18.02 -8.99 -62.05
C PHE A 10 -16.98 -10.08 -61.78
N THR A 11 -15.81 -9.95 -62.41
CA THR A 11 -14.66 -10.85 -62.23
C THR A 11 -13.47 -10.01 -61.79
N LEU A 12 -13.03 -10.20 -60.55
CA LEU A 12 -11.87 -9.54 -59.95
C LEU A 12 -10.66 -10.48 -60.04
N ASN A 13 -9.73 -10.19 -60.94
CA ASN A 13 -8.47 -10.93 -61.04
C ASN A 13 -7.35 -10.11 -60.36
N ASN A 14 -6.63 -10.73 -59.42
CA ASN A 14 -5.52 -10.16 -58.65
C ASN A 14 -5.85 -8.95 -57.75
N GLY A 15 -6.98 -8.99 -57.04
CA GLY A 15 -7.29 -8.02 -55.98
C GLY A 15 -6.79 -8.46 -54.60
N THR A 16 -6.08 -7.58 -53.89
CA THR A 16 -5.82 -7.75 -52.45
C THR A 16 -7.05 -7.28 -51.68
N PHE A 17 -7.81 -8.22 -51.11
CA PHE A 17 -8.97 -7.91 -50.27
C PHE A 17 -8.50 -7.62 -48.85
N ILE A 18 -8.57 -6.35 -48.44
CA ILE A 18 -8.40 -5.97 -47.03
C ILE A 18 -9.81 -5.89 -46.45
N ASP A 19 -10.17 -6.87 -45.64
CA ASP A 19 -11.39 -6.81 -44.82
C ASP A 19 -11.14 -5.84 -43.66
N ILE A 20 -11.51 -4.57 -43.86
CA ILE A 20 -11.64 -3.63 -42.76
C ILE A 20 -13.04 -3.85 -42.21
N SER A 21 -13.17 -4.83 -41.30
CA SER A 21 -14.31 -4.87 -40.41
C SER A 21 -14.23 -3.61 -39.56
N SER A 22 -14.95 -2.57 -39.98
CA SER A 22 -15.25 -1.45 -39.11
C SER A 22 -16.23 -1.98 -38.07
N THR A 23 -15.71 -2.63 -37.04
CA THR A 23 -16.45 -2.82 -35.80
C THR A 23 -16.79 -1.41 -35.36
N THR A 24 -18.03 -1.00 -35.54
CA THR A 24 -18.58 0.13 -34.81
C THR A 24 -18.48 -0.27 -33.34
N VAL A 25 -17.38 0.11 -32.69
CA VAL A 25 -17.13 -0.06 -31.26
C VAL A 25 -18.06 0.92 -30.54
N THR A 26 -19.33 0.53 -30.43
CA THR A 26 -20.33 1.23 -29.61
C THR A 26 -20.36 0.71 -28.17
N GLY A 27 -19.31 -0.01 -27.73
CA GLY A 27 -19.09 -0.36 -26.34
C GLY A 27 -17.65 -0.01 -25.97
N ALA A 28 -17.44 0.70 -24.86
CA ALA A 28 -16.09 0.98 -24.37
C ALA A 28 -15.28 -0.32 -24.31
N GLU A 29 -13.98 -0.28 -24.65
CA GLU A 29 -13.11 -1.44 -24.49
C GLU A 29 -13.27 -2.01 -23.07
N PRO A 30 -13.39 -3.34 -22.89
CA PRO A 30 -13.75 -3.93 -21.60
C PRO A 30 -12.87 -3.48 -20.43
N LEU A 31 -11.57 -3.26 -20.68
CA LEU A 31 -10.64 -2.75 -19.67
C LEU A 31 -10.86 -1.27 -19.36
N ILE A 32 -11.25 -0.43 -20.32
CA ILE A 32 -11.66 0.96 -20.05
C ILE A 32 -12.92 0.96 -19.18
N HIS A 33 -13.84 0.02 -19.41
CA HIS A 33 -15.02 -0.12 -18.56
C HIS A 33 -14.65 -0.58 -17.14
N LEU A 34 -13.70 -1.51 -17.01
CA LEU A 34 -13.14 -1.95 -15.72
C LEU A 34 -12.47 -0.80 -14.98
N GLU A 35 -11.62 -0.03 -15.66
CA GLU A 35 -10.87 1.10 -15.10
C GLU A 35 -11.76 2.14 -14.42
N ARG A 36 -12.95 2.42 -14.97
CA ARG A 36 -13.93 3.34 -14.36
C ARG A 36 -14.45 2.90 -12.99
N HIS A 37 -14.28 1.62 -12.65
CA HIS A 37 -14.72 1.02 -11.39
C HIS A 37 -13.56 0.71 -10.44
N THR A 38 -12.31 1.05 -10.82
CA THR A 38 -11.14 0.87 -9.96
C THR A 38 -10.89 2.09 -9.08
N ALA A 39 -10.04 1.92 -8.07
CA ALA A 39 -9.44 3.00 -7.31
C ALA A 39 -7.99 3.15 -7.80
N GLY A 40 -7.77 3.90 -8.89
CA GLY A 40 -6.43 4.12 -9.43
C GLY A 40 -5.44 4.74 -8.42
N GLY A 41 -5.94 5.52 -7.45
CA GLY A 41 -5.17 6.03 -6.31
C GLY A 41 -4.62 4.97 -5.35
N ALA A 42 -5.11 3.73 -5.42
CA ALA A 42 -4.76 2.65 -4.51
C ALA A 42 -3.56 1.82 -4.98
N THR A 43 -3.09 1.96 -6.22
CA THR A 43 -1.98 1.16 -6.74
C THR A 43 -0.64 1.73 -6.26
N HIS A 44 0.40 0.89 -6.23
CA HIS A 44 1.70 1.28 -5.72
C HIS A 44 2.39 2.40 -6.55
N ASP A 45 2.08 2.46 -7.83
CA ASP A 45 2.62 3.34 -8.87
C ASP A 45 1.73 4.56 -9.19
N SER A 46 0.67 4.77 -8.40
CA SER A 46 -0.27 5.86 -8.62
C SER A 46 0.35 7.24 -8.41
N LEU A 47 -0.04 8.22 -9.26
CA LEU A 47 0.35 9.63 -9.09
C LEU A 47 -0.10 10.20 -7.74
N GLU A 48 -1.25 9.76 -7.21
CA GLU A 48 -1.72 10.17 -5.87
C GLU A 48 -0.76 9.78 -4.74
N ARG A 49 0.17 8.86 -5.03
CA ARG A 49 1.15 8.36 -4.07
C ARG A 49 2.56 8.85 -4.38
N PHE A 50 2.72 9.83 -5.27
CA PHE A 50 4.01 10.44 -5.56
C PHE A 50 4.30 11.64 -4.62
N PRO A 51 5.50 11.74 -4.02
CA PRO A 51 6.56 10.74 -4.03
C PRO A 51 6.19 9.52 -3.16
N PRO A 52 6.57 8.30 -3.57
CA PRO A 52 6.22 7.09 -2.85
C PRO A 52 6.90 7.06 -1.47
N ALA A 53 6.12 6.71 -0.45
CA ALA A 53 6.63 6.52 0.90
C ALA A 53 7.47 5.23 0.98
N ARG A 54 8.72 5.25 0.51
CA ARG A 54 9.64 4.09 0.53
C ARG A 54 10.34 3.94 1.87
N CYS A 55 10.88 2.75 2.14
CA CYS A 55 11.84 2.59 3.21
C CYS A 55 13.06 3.46 2.91
N HIS A 56 13.54 4.18 3.94
CA HIS A 56 14.78 4.93 3.81
C HIS A 56 15.94 3.95 3.54
N PRO A 57 16.89 4.25 2.62
CA PRO A 57 18.00 3.36 2.31
C PRO A 57 18.71 2.82 3.55
N GLY A 58 18.96 1.51 3.58
CA GLY A 58 19.60 0.82 4.68
C GLY A 58 18.72 0.60 5.91
N THR A 59 17.46 1.03 5.94
CA THR A 59 16.53 0.71 7.03
C THR A 59 15.65 -0.48 6.63
N ARG A 60 15.13 -1.21 7.62
CA ARG A 60 14.21 -2.35 7.40
C ARG A 60 14.79 -3.49 6.58
N GLU A 61 16.10 -3.51 6.32
CA GLU A 61 16.75 -4.47 5.42
C GLU A 61 16.50 -5.93 5.78
N TRP A 62 16.47 -6.25 7.07
CA TRP A 62 16.18 -7.62 7.51
C TRP A 62 14.72 -8.01 7.19
N VAL A 63 13.77 -7.10 7.42
CA VAL A 63 12.33 -7.32 7.16
C VAL A 63 12.07 -7.42 5.66
N LEU A 64 12.64 -6.49 4.88
CA LEU A 64 12.58 -6.52 3.41
C LEU A 64 13.20 -7.82 2.88
N GLY A 65 14.39 -8.20 3.37
CA GLY A 65 15.05 -9.44 3.00
C GLY A 65 14.22 -10.69 3.32
N LYS A 66 13.52 -10.71 4.46
CA LYS A 66 12.58 -11.79 4.81
C LYS A 66 11.48 -11.91 3.76
N TYR A 67 10.78 -10.83 3.44
CA TYR A 67 9.64 -10.88 2.52
C TYR A 67 10.04 -11.07 1.06
N ARG A 68 11.22 -10.57 0.63
CA ARG A 68 11.79 -10.88 -0.68
C ARG A 68 12.01 -12.39 -0.84
N ARG A 69 12.65 -13.04 0.14
CA ARG A 69 12.88 -14.50 0.10
C ARG A 69 11.55 -15.25 0.04
N TRP A 70 10.62 -14.88 0.93
CA TRP A 70 9.30 -15.49 0.97
C TRP A 70 8.52 -15.34 -0.35
N ALA A 71 8.54 -14.16 -0.99
CA ALA A 71 7.81 -13.95 -2.24
C ALA A 71 8.45 -14.71 -3.43
N ARG A 72 9.78 -14.83 -3.44
CA ARG A 72 10.54 -15.51 -4.50
C ARG A 72 10.45 -17.03 -4.39
N ASP A 73 10.69 -17.57 -3.20
CA ASP A 73 10.65 -19.01 -2.97
C ASP A 73 9.98 -19.39 -1.62
N PRO A 74 8.64 -19.40 -1.58
CA PRO A 74 7.88 -19.79 -0.42
C PRO A 74 7.80 -21.30 -0.23
N ARG A 75 8.08 -22.11 -1.26
CA ARG A 75 7.84 -23.57 -1.23
C ARG A 75 9.01 -24.34 -0.63
N GLU A 76 10.23 -23.81 -0.70
CA GLU A 76 11.40 -24.44 -0.08
C GLU A 76 11.36 -24.43 1.47
N ASP A 77 10.63 -23.51 2.11
CA ASP A 77 10.63 -23.31 3.58
C ASP A 77 9.33 -23.79 4.28
N GLY A 78 8.39 -24.40 3.55
CA GLY A 78 7.06 -24.69 4.11
C GLY A 78 6.31 -23.41 4.55
N SER A 79 6.68 -22.27 3.96
CA SER A 79 6.17 -20.97 4.35
C SER A 79 4.71 -20.80 3.93
N LYS A 80 4.00 -19.97 4.69
CA LYS A 80 2.56 -19.78 4.52
C LYS A 80 2.24 -18.83 3.36
N GLN A 81 1.10 -19.02 2.70
CA GLN A 81 0.69 -18.19 1.56
C GLN A 81 0.33 -16.75 1.94
N VAL A 82 -0.02 -16.51 3.21
CA VAL A 82 -0.40 -15.19 3.71
C VAL A 82 0.59 -14.77 4.79
N ASN A 83 1.08 -13.55 4.70
CA ASN A 83 1.83 -12.89 5.76
C ASN A 83 1.03 -11.67 6.23
N TRP A 84 0.76 -11.61 7.54
CA TRP A 84 0.16 -10.44 8.17
C TRP A 84 1.24 -9.66 8.93
N LEU A 85 1.72 -8.58 8.32
CA LEU A 85 2.65 -7.62 8.89
C LEU A 85 1.88 -6.56 9.68
N PHE A 86 1.88 -6.68 11.00
CA PHE A 86 1.14 -5.76 11.86
C PHE A 86 2.05 -4.94 12.78
N GLY A 87 1.51 -3.86 13.31
CA GLY A 87 2.21 -2.99 14.25
C GLY A 87 1.52 -1.65 14.40
N PRO A 88 1.94 -0.81 15.36
CA PRO A 88 1.34 0.49 15.59
C PRO A 88 1.54 1.44 14.40
N ALA A 89 0.81 2.56 14.43
CA ALA A 89 0.95 3.63 13.45
C ALA A 89 2.39 4.18 13.44
N GLY A 90 2.84 4.70 12.30
CA GLY A 90 4.15 5.34 12.19
C GLY A 90 5.37 4.40 12.24
N MET A 91 5.20 3.07 12.26
CA MET A 91 6.34 2.12 12.17
C MET A 91 6.86 1.88 10.75
N GLY A 92 6.22 2.43 9.71
CA GLY A 92 6.66 2.26 8.32
C GLY A 92 6.19 0.97 7.64
N LYS A 93 5.03 0.42 8.04
CA LYS A 93 4.42 -0.74 7.35
C LYS A 93 4.15 -0.45 5.87
N SER A 94 3.48 0.67 5.58
CA SER A 94 3.23 1.14 4.22
C SER A 94 4.51 1.37 3.42
N ALA A 95 5.61 1.74 4.10
CA ALA A 95 6.90 1.92 3.46
C ALA A 95 7.58 0.61 3.08
N ILE A 96 7.45 -0.41 3.92
CA ILE A 96 7.85 -1.79 3.60
C ILE A 96 7.02 -2.30 2.42
N ALA A 97 5.68 -2.14 2.48
CA ALA A 97 4.77 -2.55 1.41
C ALA A 97 5.10 -1.87 0.08
N GLN A 98 5.35 -0.55 0.09
CA GLN A 98 5.73 0.21 -1.10
C GLN A 98 7.04 -0.30 -1.70
N THR A 99 8.07 -0.45 -0.88
CA THR A 99 9.40 -0.88 -1.33
C THR A 99 9.33 -2.28 -1.94
N LEU A 100 8.61 -3.20 -1.30
CA LEU A 100 8.41 -4.55 -1.82
C LEU A 100 7.60 -4.56 -3.11
N ALA A 101 6.59 -3.70 -3.24
CA ALA A 101 5.78 -3.62 -4.45
C ALA A 101 6.65 -3.26 -5.66
N GLU A 102 7.42 -2.18 -5.57
CA GLU A 102 8.27 -1.70 -6.66
C GLU A 102 9.38 -2.71 -7.03
N GLU A 103 10.04 -3.31 -6.03
CA GLU A 103 11.10 -4.30 -6.27
C GLU A 103 10.56 -5.58 -6.91
N LEU A 104 9.42 -6.10 -6.42
CA LEU A 104 8.86 -7.35 -6.91
C LEU A 104 8.05 -7.17 -8.21
N GLU A 105 7.60 -5.96 -8.53
CA GLU A 105 7.09 -5.63 -9.87
C GLU A 105 8.20 -5.72 -10.91
N ALA A 106 9.38 -5.14 -10.61
CA ALA A 106 10.54 -5.20 -11.51
C ALA A 106 11.02 -6.65 -11.79
N GLU A 107 10.70 -7.58 -10.88
CA GLU A 107 10.97 -9.01 -11.02
C GLU A 107 9.82 -9.81 -11.65
N GLY A 108 8.69 -9.18 -11.97
CA GLY A 108 7.49 -9.85 -12.51
C GLY A 108 6.75 -10.73 -11.50
N ILE A 109 7.00 -10.56 -10.20
CA ILE A 109 6.40 -11.32 -9.09
C ILE A 109 5.14 -10.62 -8.56
N LEU A 110 5.13 -9.28 -8.50
CA LEU A 110 3.96 -8.52 -8.06
C LEU A 110 2.81 -8.70 -9.06
N ALA A 111 1.68 -9.23 -8.58
CA ALA A 111 0.46 -9.36 -9.37
C ALA A 111 -0.49 -8.17 -9.18
N ALA A 112 -0.59 -7.67 -7.95
CA ALA A 112 -1.40 -6.50 -7.64
C ALA A 112 -1.01 -5.86 -6.30
N SER A 113 -1.39 -4.61 -6.13
CA SER A 113 -1.26 -3.85 -4.89
C SER A 113 -2.52 -3.04 -4.63
N PHE A 114 -2.91 -2.91 -3.36
CA PHE A 114 -4.00 -2.04 -2.95
C PHE A 114 -3.67 -1.38 -1.61
N PHE A 115 -3.51 -0.07 -1.63
CA PHE A 115 -3.24 0.78 -0.47
C PHE A 115 -4.55 1.47 -0.07
N PHE A 116 -5.19 0.96 0.98
CA PHE A 116 -6.34 1.63 1.59
C PHE A 116 -5.93 3.01 2.12
N SER A 117 -6.91 3.91 2.24
CA SER A 117 -6.69 5.22 2.84
C SER A 117 -7.97 5.75 3.48
N ARG A 118 -7.94 6.04 4.78
CA ARG A 118 -9.13 6.55 5.52
C ARG A 118 -9.67 7.86 4.94
N ASN A 119 -8.80 8.64 4.33
CA ASN A 119 -9.09 9.98 3.82
C ASN A 119 -9.54 10.01 2.35
N ASN A 120 -9.64 8.86 1.68
CA ASN A 120 -10.08 8.79 0.29
C ASN A 120 -11.30 7.87 0.17
N ALA A 121 -12.44 8.44 -0.24
CA ALA A 121 -13.73 7.74 -0.35
C ALA A 121 -13.75 6.54 -1.32
N GLN A 122 -12.78 6.46 -2.23
CA GLN A 122 -12.62 5.33 -3.15
C GLN A 122 -11.73 4.22 -2.56
N ARG A 123 -11.00 4.53 -1.48
CA ARG A 123 -9.95 3.69 -0.88
C ARG A 123 -10.20 3.38 0.60
N ASN A 124 -11.29 3.85 1.19
CA ASN A 124 -11.68 3.56 2.57
C ASN A 124 -12.78 2.49 2.66
N THR A 125 -13.19 1.89 1.54
CA THR A 125 -14.19 0.81 1.48
C THR A 125 -13.70 -0.31 0.54
N PRO A 126 -14.24 -1.54 0.63
CA PRO A 126 -13.87 -2.64 -0.25
C PRO A 126 -14.56 -2.56 -1.62
N ALA A 127 -15.39 -1.54 -1.88
CA ALA A 127 -16.26 -1.46 -3.05
C ALA A 127 -15.49 -1.52 -4.39
N ARG A 128 -14.27 -0.96 -4.43
CA ARG A 128 -13.41 -0.96 -5.63
C ARG A 128 -12.25 -1.93 -5.54
N PHE A 129 -12.12 -2.68 -4.44
CA PHE A 129 -10.99 -3.56 -4.19
C PHE A 129 -10.84 -4.58 -5.31
N VAL A 130 -11.89 -5.36 -5.59
CA VAL A 130 -11.83 -6.45 -6.57
C VAL A 130 -11.59 -5.95 -8.00
N ALA A 131 -12.31 -4.92 -8.43
CA ALA A 131 -12.11 -4.34 -9.77
C ALA A 131 -10.68 -3.85 -9.96
N THR A 132 -10.08 -3.24 -8.94
CA THR A 132 -8.70 -2.74 -8.97
C THR A 132 -7.68 -3.89 -9.03
N ILE A 133 -7.90 -4.99 -8.30
CA ILE A 133 -7.06 -6.19 -8.38
C ILE A 133 -7.23 -6.87 -9.75
N ALA A 134 -8.44 -6.97 -10.28
CA ALA A 134 -8.72 -7.58 -11.58
C ALA A 134 -8.02 -6.81 -12.72
N LEU A 135 -8.03 -5.48 -12.69
CA LEU A 135 -7.33 -4.67 -13.68
C LEU A 135 -5.81 -4.90 -13.60
N GLN A 136 -5.24 -4.92 -12.40
CA GLN A 136 -3.82 -5.21 -12.22
C GLN A 136 -3.46 -6.63 -12.70
N PHE A 137 -4.31 -7.64 -12.45
CA PHE A 137 -4.11 -9.01 -12.94
C PHE A 137 -4.13 -9.08 -14.47
N ALA A 138 -5.02 -8.33 -15.13
CA ALA A 138 -5.05 -8.24 -16.59
C ALA A 138 -3.75 -7.65 -17.18
N THR A 139 -3.01 -6.86 -16.40
CA THR A 139 -1.73 -6.27 -16.80
C THR A 139 -0.55 -7.16 -16.43
N SER A 140 -0.49 -7.66 -15.19
CA SER A 140 0.65 -8.42 -14.64
C SER A 140 0.63 -9.92 -14.98
N ILE A 141 -0.52 -10.46 -15.39
CA ILE A 141 -0.69 -11.86 -15.80
C ILE A 141 -1.35 -11.90 -17.18
N PRO A 142 -0.57 -11.75 -18.27
CA PRO A 142 -1.13 -11.56 -19.62
C PRO A 142 -2.09 -12.66 -20.08
N SER A 143 -1.91 -13.90 -19.62
CA SER A 143 -2.80 -15.03 -19.94
C SER A 143 -4.21 -14.87 -19.36
N VAL A 144 -4.39 -14.14 -18.25
CA VAL A 144 -5.70 -13.94 -17.59
C VAL A 144 -6.52 -12.86 -18.29
N ARG A 145 -5.86 -11.87 -18.91
CA ARG A 145 -6.48 -10.71 -19.55
C ARG A 145 -7.67 -11.04 -20.46
N PRO A 146 -7.56 -11.92 -21.48
CA PRO A 146 -8.67 -12.18 -22.39
C PRO A 146 -9.90 -12.72 -21.66
N HIS A 147 -9.71 -13.52 -20.62
CA HIS A 147 -10.81 -14.08 -19.83
C HIS A 147 -11.51 -13.03 -18.96
N ILE A 148 -10.77 -12.02 -18.44
CA ILE A 148 -11.37 -10.88 -17.75
C ILE A 148 -12.17 -10.02 -18.74
N GLU A 149 -11.61 -9.73 -19.90
CA GLU A 149 -12.28 -8.96 -20.95
C GLU A 149 -13.58 -9.65 -21.38
N ASP A 150 -13.55 -10.96 -21.58
CA ASP A 150 -14.72 -11.75 -21.98
C ASP A 150 -15.78 -11.80 -20.88
N ALA A 151 -15.39 -11.92 -19.60
CA ALA A 151 -16.32 -11.84 -18.48
C ALA A 151 -17.07 -10.49 -18.44
N ILE A 152 -16.37 -9.38 -18.72
CA ILE A 152 -16.97 -8.03 -18.76
C ILE A 152 -17.87 -7.87 -20.00
N LYS A 153 -17.46 -8.38 -21.18
CA LYS A 153 -18.31 -8.36 -22.39
C LYS A 153 -19.60 -9.14 -22.19
N ALA A 154 -19.51 -10.31 -21.55
CA ALA A 154 -20.64 -11.18 -21.31
C ALA A 154 -21.65 -10.59 -20.31
N ASP A 155 -21.16 -9.93 -19.25
CA ASP A 155 -22.01 -9.27 -18.26
C ASP A 155 -21.36 -8.01 -17.68
N PRO A 156 -21.57 -6.83 -18.31
CA PRO A 156 -21.04 -5.55 -17.83
C PRO A 156 -21.53 -5.17 -16.44
N SER A 157 -22.71 -5.65 -16.01
CA SER A 157 -23.27 -5.35 -14.70
C SER A 157 -22.43 -5.94 -13.55
N THR A 158 -21.56 -6.91 -13.85
CA THR A 158 -20.63 -7.52 -12.89
C THR A 158 -19.87 -6.47 -12.08
N LEU A 159 -19.45 -5.35 -12.70
CA LEU A 159 -18.71 -4.28 -12.03
C LEU A 159 -19.51 -3.51 -10.97
N THR A 160 -20.83 -3.68 -10.93
CA THR A 160 -21.73 -3.09 -9.92
C THR A 160 -22.25 -4.12 -8.90
N LYS A 161 -21.88 -5.40 -9.04
CA LYS A 161 -22.29 -6.46 -8.11
C LYS A 161 -21.45 -6.43 -6.83
N ALA A 162 -21.90 -7.17 -5.81
CA ALA A 162 -21.19 -7.31 -4.54
C ALA A 162 -19.77 -7.87 -4.74
N PRO A 163 -18.77 -7.48 -3.91
CA PRO A 163 -17.38 -7.91 -4.07
C PRO A 163 -17.15 -9.42 -4.18
N PRO A 164 -17.84 -10.32 -3.44
CA PRO A 164 -17.67 -11.76 -3.62
C PRO A 164 -18.06 -12.25 -5.03
N ILE A 165 -19.09 -11.64 -5.63
CA ILE A 165 -19.53 -11.98 -6.98
C ILE A 165 -18.51 -11.47 -8.00
N GLN A 166 -18.03 -10.22 -7.82
CA GLN A 166 -16.95 -9.68 -8.63
C GLN A 166 -15.71 -10.56 -8.57
N LEU A 167 -15.32 -11.03 -7.37
CA LEU A 167 -14.11 -11.83 -7.18
C LEU A 167 -14.20 -13.12 -7.97
N ASN A 168 -15.35 -13.79 -7.88
CA ASN A 168 -15.57 -15.01 -8.62
C ASN A 168 -15.53 -14.78 -10.14
N LYS A 169 -16.26 -13.79 -10.64
CA LYS A 169 -16.42 -13.54 -12.09
C LYS A 169 -15.21 -12.90 -12.77
N LEU A 170 -14.48 -12.02 -12.07
CA LEU A 170 -13.41 -11.22 -12.66
C LEU A 170 -12.01 -11.76 -12.34
N ILE A 171 -11.87 -12.70 -11.40
CA ILE A 171 -10.55 -13.20 -11.00
C ILE A 171 -10.53 -14.73 -10.94
N ILE A 172 -11.40 -15.37 -10.16
CA ILE A 172 -11.33 -16.82 -9.93
C ILE A 172 -11.68 -17.61 -11.20
N GLU A 173 -12.81 -17.31 -11.84
CA GLU A 173 -13.21 -17.96 -13.09
C GLU A 173 -12.16 -17.69 -14.20
N PRO A 174 -11.68 -16.45 -14.43
CA PRO A 174 -10.57 -16.19 -15.35
C PRO A 174 -9.30 -16.99 -15.06
N LEU A 175 -8.84 -17.07 -13.81
CA LEU A 175 -7.66 -17.86 -13.42
C LEU A 175 -7.86 -19.36 -13.64
N SER A 176 -9.09 -19.86 -13.50
CA SER A 176 -9.41 -21.28 -13.69
C SER A 176 -9.40 -21.69 -15.18
N ASN A 177 -9.47 -20.73 -16.10
CA ASN A 177 -9.49 -20.97 -17.55
C ASN A 177 -8.11 -20.89 -18.22
N ILE A 178 -7.05 -20.64 -17.46
CA ILE A 178 -5.67 -20.59 -17.97
C ILE A 178 -4.87 -21.81 -17.50
N ALA A 179 -3.72 -22.04 -18.15
CA ALA A 179 -2.72 -22.95 -17.60
C ALA A 179 -2.28 -22.49 -16.19
N PRO A 180 -1.83 -23.41 -15.32
CA PRO A 180 -1.31 -23.05 -14.00
C PRO A 180 -0.26 -21.92 -14.09
N LEU A 181 -0.30 -20.99 -13.14
CA LEU A 181 0.62 -19.87 -13.11
C LEU A 181 2.07 -20.35 -13.00
N GLU A 182 2.95 -19.80 -13.83
CA GLU A 182 4.38 -20.03 -13.71
C GLU A 182 4.96 -19.11 -12.63
N GLY A 183 5.53 -19.70 -11.58
CA GLY A 183 6.09 -18.98 -10.44
C GLY A 183 5.02 -18.42 -9.49
N ASN A 184 5.47 -17.66 -8.49
CA ASN A 184 4.59 -17.08 -7.48
C ASN A 184 4.08 -15.70 -7.95
N ARG A 185 2.92 -15.31 -7.42
CA ARG A 185 2.26 -14.04 -7.71
C ARG A 185 1.82 -13.40 -6.40
N LEU A 186 2.42 -12.24 -6.09
CA LEU A 186 2.18 -11.54 -4.83
C LEU A 186 1.08 -10.49 -4.97
N VAL A 187 0.14 -10.47 -4.03
CA VAL A 187 -0.82 -9.40 -3.83
C VAL A 187 -0.49 -8.69 -2.52
N ILE A 188 -0.27 -7.37 -2.59
CA ILE A 188 0.01 -6.54 -1.41
C ILE A 188 -1.25 -5.75 -1.05
N ILE A 189 -1.68 -5.85 0.21
CA ILE A 189 -2.82 -5.13 0.77
C ILE A 189 -2.31 -4.31 1.95
N ASP A 190 -2.19 -3.00 1.77
CA ASP A 190 -1.70 -2.09 2.80
C ASP A 190 -2.83 -1.26 3.41
N GLY A 191 -2.71 -1.02 4.72
CA GLY A 191 -3.66 -0.22 5.48
C GLY A 191 -5.03 -0.88 5.63
N LEU A 192 -5.13 -2.20 5.86
CA LEU A 192 -6.45 -2.84 6.04
C LEU A 192 -7.28 -2.14 7.14
N ASP A 193 -6.63 -1.66 8.22
CA ASP A 193 -7.27 -0.86 9.28
C ASP A 193 -7.80 0.50 8.79
N GLU A 194 -7.46 0.93 7.58
CA GLU A 194 -7.95 2.15 6.94
C GLU A 194 -9.19 1.93 6.06
N CYS A 195 -9.64 0.68 5.94
CA CYS A 195 -10.95 0.33 5.42
C CYS A 195 -12.02 0.61 6.49
N ASP A 196 -12.38 1.88 6.64
CA ASP A 196 -13.24 2.41 7.72
C ASP A 196 -14.73 2.51 7.31
N GLY A 197 -15.07 2.03 6.11
CA GLY A 197 -16.43 2.04 5.59
C GLY A 197 -16.91 3.44 5.16
N ALA A 198 -18.08 3.49 4.51
CA ALA A 198 -18.70 4.75 4.11
C ALA A 198 -19.24 5.52 5.34
N GLU A 199 -19.73 4.78 6.35
CA GLU A 199 -20.14 5.29 7.65
C GLU A 199 -19.16 4.82 8.73
N ARG A 200 -18.28 5.73 9.18
CA ARG A 200 -17.02 5.57 9.94
C ARG A 200 -17.04 4.77 11.28
N LYS A 201 -18.04 3.94 11.55
CA LYS A 201 -18.12 3.11 12.78
C LYS A 201 -18.92 1.80 12.63
N VAL A 202 -19.95 1.75 11.80
CA VAL A 202 -20.83 0.57 11.71
C VAL A 202 -20.27 -0.44 10.71
N ASP A 203 -19.72 0.04 9.60
CA ASP A 203 -19.30 -0.83 8.50
C ASP A 203 -17.82 -1.24 8.56
N GLN A 204 -16.96 -0.54 9.32
CA GLN A 204 -15.50 -0.82 9.34
C GLN A 204 -15.17 -2.30 9.66
N GLU A 205 -15.77 -2.89 10.70
CA GLU A 205 -15.45 -4.28 11.09
C GLU A 205 -15.89 -5.26 10.00
N ARG A 206 -17.06 -4.98 9.40
CA ARG A 206 -17.65 -5.79 8.34
C ARG A 206 -16.82 -5.70 7.05
N ASP A 207 -16.40 -4.50 6.68
CA ASP A 207 -15.65 -4.23 5.47
C ASP A 207 -14.24 -4.82 5.53
N GLN A 208 -13.56 -4.68 6.68
CA GLN A 208 -12.26 -5.31 6.90
C GLN A 208 -12.36 -6.84 6.92
N ALA A 209 -13.38 -7.39 7.59
CA ALA A 209 -13.66 -8.82 7.57
C ALA A 209 -14.00 -9.32 6.15
N LEU A 210 -14.71 -8.51 5.35
CA LEU A 210 -15.01 -8.82 3.95
C LEU A 210 -13.73 -8.90 3.13
N VAL A 211 -12.79 -7.95 3.26
CA VAL A 211 -11.50 -8.03 2.57
C VAL A 211 -10.75 -9.31 2.93
N LEU A 212 -10.68 -9.67 4.22
CA LEU A 212 -10.06 -10.93 4.65
C LEU A 212 -10.76 -12.16 4.07
N LYS A 213 -12.10 -12.15 3.98
CA LYS A 213 -12.87 -13.23 3.36
C LYS A 213 -12.59 -13.35 1.86
N LEU A 214 -12.44 -12.23 1.16
CA LEU A 214 -12.05 -12.19 -0.25
C LEU A 214 -10.64 -12.76 -0.43
N VAL A 215 -9.70 -12.40 0.44
CA VAL A 215 -8.33 -12.96 0.44
C VAL A 215 -8.35 -14.46 0.69
N GLU A 216 -9.08 -14.95 1.69
CA GLU A 216 -9.23 -16.40 1.96
C GLU A 216 -9.73 -17.13 0.71
N THR A 217 -10.79 -16.62 0.09
CA THR A 217 -11.42 -17.22 -1.10
C THR A 217 -10.45 -17.24 -2.28
N LEU A 218 -9.76 -16.13 -2.54
CA LEU A 218 -8.80 -16.04 -3.65
C LEU A 218 -7.57 -16.92 -3.41
N ARG A 219 -7.03 -16.92 -2.20
CA ARG A 219 -5.91 -17.79 -1.78
C ARG A 219 -6.27 -19.27 -1.91
N ALA A 220 -7.50 -19.66 -1.59
CA ALA A 220 -7.96 -21.04 -1.75
C ALA A 220 -8.07 -21.45 -3.24
N SER A 221 -8.33 -20.50 -4.14
CA SER A 221 -8.51 -20.78 -5.57
C SER A 221 -7.21 -21.07 -6.33
N ASN A 222 -6.05 -20.61 -5.85
CA ASN A 222 -4.79 -20.78 -6.57
C ASN A 222 -3.57 -20.87 -5.62
N PRO A 223 -2.77 -21.95 -5.65
CA PRO A 223 -1.63 -22.15 -4.75
C PRO A 223 -0.41 -21.26 -5.08
N HIS A 224 -0.41 -20.57 -6.22
CA HIS A 224 0.65 -19.64 -6.63
C HIS A 224 0.38 -18.20 -6.19
N LEU A 225 -0.78 -17.91 -5.61
CA LEU A 225 -1.10 -16.59 -5.08
C LEU A 225 -0.64 -16.45 -3.62
N PHE A 226 0.11 -15.40 -3.35
CA PHE A 226 0.64 -15.03 -2.05
C PHE A 226 0.13 -13.64 -1.65
N PHE A 227 -0.03 -13.40 -0.34
CA PHE A 227 -0.66 -12.18 0.16
C PHE A 227 0.16 -11.57 1.29
N LEU A 228 0.59 -10.33 1.12
CA LEU A 228 1.12 -9.51 2.20
C LEU A 228 0.03 -8.54 2.65
N ILE A 229 -0.45 -8.72 3.87
CA ILE A 229 -1.44 -7.84 4.49
C ILE A 229 -0.73 -6.98 5.53
N CYS A 230 -0.86 -5.66 5.43
CA CYS A 230 -0.30 -4.71 6.39
C CYS A 230 -1.43 -3.98 7.12
N SER A 231 -1.41 -3.99 8.45
CA SER A 231 -2.42 -3.26 9.24
C SER A 231 -2.01 -2.99 10.69
N ARG A 232 -2.84 -2.25 11.44
CA ARG A 232 -2.83 -2.29 12.91
C ARG A 232 -3.44 -3.61 13.42
N PRO A 233 -3.03 -4.11 14.59
CA PRO A 233 -3.65 -5.26 15.24
C PRO A 233 -4.94 -4.84 15.97
N GLU A 234 -5.90 -4.28 15.24
CA GLU A 234 -7.20 -3.94 15.82
C GLU A 234 -7.93 -5.24 16.23
N ALA A 235 -8.58 -5.24 17.40
CA ALA A 235 -9.14 -6.46 17.99
C ALA A 235 -10.13 -7.17 17.07
N TRP A 236 -10.88 -6.42 16.25
CA TRP A 236 -11.79 -6.99 15.27
C TRP A 236 -11.08 -7.60 14.06
N ILE A 237 -9.93 -7.08 13.62
CA ILE A 237 -9.09 -7.70 12.58
C ILE A 237 -8.55 -9.04 13.10
N GLU A 238 -8.03 -9.08 14.33
CA GLU A 238 -7.56 -10.31 14.96
C GLU A 238 -8.67 -11.37 15.09
N ARG A 239 -9.86 -10.92 15.50
CA ARG A 239 -11.05 -11.77 15.58
C ARG A 239 -11.49 -12.23 14.19
N ALA A 240 -11.41 -11.40 13.16
CA ALA A 240 -11.75 -11.77 11.79
C ALA A 240 -10.84 -12.87 11.25
N PHE A 241 -9.52 -12.82 11.52
CA PHE A 241 -8.63 -13.96 11.25
C PHE A 241 -9.07 -15.21 12.01
N THR A 242 -9.37 -15.09 13.31
CA THR A 242 -9.82 -16.23 14.13
C THR A 242 -11.12 -16.86 13.61
N ASN A 243 -12.03 -16.04 13.06
CA ASN A 243 -13.28 -16.48 12.46
C ASN A 243 -13.12 -17.10 11.05
N LEU A 244 -11.91 -17.10 10.50
CA LEU A 244 -11.55 -17.66 9.20
C LEU A 244 -10.43 -18.70 9.39
N PRO A 245 -10.73 -19.92 9.88
CA PRO A 245 -9.70 -20.90 10.24
C PRO A 245 -8.77 -21.26 9.07
N SER A 246 -9.31 -21.38 7.85
CA SER A 246 -8.49 -21.69 6.67
C SER A 246 -7.49 -20.58 6.36
N LEU A 247 -7.91 -19.31 6.49
CA LEU A 247 -7.00 -18.16 6.37
C LEU A 247 -5.99 -18.14 7.51
N LEU A 248 -6.41 -18.34 8.76
CA LEU A 248 -5.54 -18.32 9.94
C LEU A 248 -4.42 -19.36 9.84
N ASP A 249 -4.77 -20.60 9.48
CA ASP A 249 -3.81 -21.69 9.30
C ASP A 249 -2.79 -21.36 8.20
N SER A 250 -3.23 -20.61 7.19
CA SER A 250 -2.44 -20.14 6.06
C SER A 250 -1.76 -18.78 6.28
N THR A 251 -1.84 -18.20 7.49
CA THR A 251 -1.25 -16.90 7.81
C THR A 251 -0.07 -17.02 8.75
N GLU A 252 1.06 -16.44 8.37
CA GLU A 252 2.17 -16.12 9.27
C GLU A 252 1.96 -14.71 9.82
N LYS A 253 1.97 -14.59 11.15
CA LYS A 253 1.79 -13.32 11.85
C LYS A 253 3.16 -12.72 12.17
N PHE A 254 3.39 -11.47 11.79
CA PHE A 254 4.64 -10.78 12.06
C PHE A 254 4.39 -9.41 12.71
N ASP A 255 4.77 -9.30 13.98
CA ASP A 255 4.70 -8.05 14.73
C ASP A 255 5.95 -7.19 14.45
N LEU A 256 5.77 -6.13 13.67
CA LEU A 256 6.84 -5.19 13.37
C LEU A 256 7.38 -4.50 14.63
N PHE A 257 6.57 -4.34 15.68
CA PHE A 257 7.01 -3.68 16.91
C PHE A 257 7.93 -4.56 17.73
N THR A 258 7.64 -5.84 17.89
CA THR A 258 8.43 -6.74 18.75
C THR A 258 9.52 -7.50 17.99
N CYS A 259 9.33 -7.78 16.70
CA CYS A 259 10.23 -8.64 15.93
C CYS A 259 11.25 -7.89 15.05
N SER A 260 11.23 -6.54 15.00
CA SER A 260 12.19 -5.77 14.20
C SER A 260 13.27 -5.07 15.05
N ASP A 261 14.40 -4.77 14.41
CA ASP A 261 15.47 -3.93 14.98
C ASP A 261 15.11 -2.43 14.87
N LYS A 262 13.94 -2.07 15.39
CA LYS A 262 13.32 -0.76 15.23
C LYS A 262 14.18 0.40 15.70
N TYR A 263 14.97 0.20 16.76
CA TYR A 263 15.84 1.25 17.31
C TYR A 263 17.04 1.50 16.41
N ARG A 264 17.67 0.45 15.88
CA ARG A 264 18.77 0.59 14.93
C ARG A 264 18.31 1.23 13.63
N ASP A 265 17.14 0.82 13.14
CA ASP A 265 16.52 1.39 11.94
C ASP A 265 16.26 2.89 12.09
N VAL A 266 15.65 3.32 13.21
CA VAL A 266 15.43 4.75 13.51
C VAL A 266 16.75 5.51 13.69
N ALA A 267 17.73 4.92 14.40
CA ALA A 267 19.05 5.53 14.59
C ALA A 267 19.77 5.77 13.26
N ARG A 268 19.67 4.81 12.33
CA ARG A 268 20.23 4.93 10.98
C ARG A 268 19.53 6.03 10.19
N TYR A 269 18.21 6.07 10.21
CA TYR A 269 17.43 7.14 9.55
C TYR A 269 17.84 8.52 10.06
N LEU A 270 17.78 8.73 11.39
CA LEU A 270 18.15 10.01 12.00
C LEU A 270 19.58 10.42 11.62
N ARG A 271 20.53 9.47 11.66
CA ARG A 271 21.94 9.78 11.33
C ARG A 271 22.07 10.28 9.90
N VAL A 272 21.49 9.57 8.93
CA VAL A 272 21.59 9.96 7.52
C VAL A 272 20.94 11.32 7.27
N GLU A 273 19.76 11.56 7.85
CA GLU A 273 19.05 12.83 7.66
C GLU A 273 19.75 14.01 8.34
N PHE A 274 20.31 13.83 9.54
CA PHE A 274 21.10 14.88 10.17
C PHE A 274 22.41 15.16 9.41
N ASP A 275 23.07 14.13 8.88
CA ASP A 275 24.25 14.32 8.02
C ASP A 275 23.90 15.09 6.75
N ARG A 276 22.72 14.85 6.15
CA ARG A 276 22.20 15.63 5.02
C ARG A 276 21.98 17.09 5.41
N ILE A 277 21.23 17.34 6.48
CA ILE A 277 20.94 18.71 6.98
C ILE A 277 22.24 19.47 7.24
N ARG A 278 23.25 18.82 7.82
CA ARG A 278 24.56 19.44 8.05
C ARG A 278 25.24 19.87 6.77
N GLY A 279 25.23 19.01 5.75
CA GLY A 279 25.82 19.31 4.45
C GLY A 279 25.10 20.46 3.75
N GLU A 280 23.78 20.47 3.78
CA GLU A 280 22.95 21.47 3.08
C GLU A 280 22.95 22.83 3.78
N LEU A 281 22.88 22.85 5.13
CA LEU A 281 22.80 24.09 5.93
C LEU A 281 24.17 24.55 6.47
N GLY A 282 25.27 23.87 6.13
CA GLY A 282 26.61 24.26 6.53
C GLY A 282 26.87 24.20 8.04
N VAL A 283 26.26 23.24 8.74
CA VAL A 283 26.42 23.09 10.19
C VAL A 283 27.75 22.39 10.51
N GLU A 284 28.67 23.13 11.13
CA GLU A 284 29.99 22.66 11.52
C GLU A 284 29.96 21.73 12.76
N GLY A 285 31.01 20.91 12.91
CA GLY A 285 31.23 20.08 14.09
C GLY A 285 30.40 18.79 14.16
N SER A 286 30.48 18.08 15.28
CA SER A 286 29.73 16.84 15.53
C SER A 286 28.32 17.16 16.06
N TRP A 287 27.42 17.52 15.14
CA TRP A 287 26.00 17.77 15.44
C TRP A 287 25.10 16.73 14.75
N PRO A 288 24.00 16.31 15.39
CA PRO A 288 23.74 16.38 16.83
C PRO A 288 24.82 15.63 17.63
N SER A 289 24.90 15.88 18.94
CA SER A 289 25.80 15.10 19.78
C SER A 289 25.34 13.64 19.85
N ILE A 290 26.26 12.73 20.25
CA ILE A 290 25.89 11.33 20.42
C ILE A 290 24.80 11.13 21.50
N TYR A 291 24.78 11.98 22.53
CA TYR A 291 23.75 11.96 23.57
C TYR A 291 22.39 12.42 23.05
N ASP A 292 22.37 13.43 22.18
CA ASP A 292 21.14 13.89 21.52
C ASP A 292 20.59 12.79 20.64
N MET A 293 21.44 12.13 19.85
CA MET A 293 21.06 11.00 19.02
C MET A 293 20.47 9.84 19.83
N ILE A 294 21.08 9.46 20.95
CA ILE A 294 20.55 8.42 21.85
C ILE A 294 19.17 8.84 22.38
N SER A 295 19.04 10.08 22.87
CA SER A 295 17.78 10.63 23.38
C SER A 295 16.66 10.61 22.33
N LEU A 296 16.95 10.99 21.08
CA LEU A 296 15.97 10.97 19.99
C LEU A 296 15.54 9.55 19.64
N VAL A 297 16.47 8.59 19.59
CA VAL A 297 16.18 7.18 19.30
C VAL A 297 15.30 6.56 20.40
N GLU A 298 15.61 6.85 21.67
CA GLU A 298 14.78 6.44 22.80
C GLU A 298 13.37 7.03 22.70
N ARG A 299 13.26 8.35 22.49
CA ARG A 299 11.97 9.05 22.39
C ARG A 299 11.13 8.55 21.22
N ALA A 300 11.76 8.23 20.08
CA ALA A 300 11.06 7.67 18.94
C ALA A 300 10.39 6.32 19.24
N SER A 301 10.91 5.53 20.19
CA SER A 301 10.37 4.21 20.55
C SER A 301 10.17 3.29 19.33
N GLY A 302 11.06 3.43 18.32
CA GLY A 302 11.00 2.72 17.04
C GLY A 302 10.00 3.27 16.01
N GLN A 303 9.24 4.33 16.32
CA GLN A 303 8.28 4.94 15.41
C GLN A 303 8.98 5.95 14.49
N PHE A 304 9.01 5.66 13.19
CA PHE A 304 9.56 6.54 12.18
C PHE A 304 8.81 7.87 12.08
N ILE A 305 7.50 7.89 12.36
CA ILE A 305 6.75 9.15 12.33
C ILE A 305 7.35 10.19 13.27
N TYR A 306 7.73 9.80 14.50
CA TYR A 306 8.41 10.69 15.43
C TYR A 306 9.72 11.22 14.83
N ALA A 307 10.58 10.31 14.37
CA ALA A 307 11.88 10.68 13.81
C ALA A 307 11.74 11.61 12.59
N SER A 308 10.82 11.31 11.68
CA SER A 308 10.55 12.13 10.50
C SER A 308 9.98 13.50 10.87
N THR A 309 9.12 13.59 11.89
CA THR A 309 8.62 14.87 12.37
C THR A 309 9.73 15.72 12.97
N VAL A 310 10.67 15.12 13.71
CA VAL A 310 11.88 15.80 14.21
C VAL A 310 12.70 16.35 13.05
N ILE A 311 13.01 15.52 12.04
CA ILE A 311 13.80 15.92 10.88
C ILE A 311 13.10 17.06 10.12
N ARG A 312 11.80 16.94 9.82
CA ARG A 312 11.03 17.98 9.11
C ARG A 312 10.98 19.31 9.84
N TYR A 313 10.86 19.29 11.17
CA TYR A 313 10.93 20.50 11.98
C TYR A 313 12.34 21.10 12.01
N VAL A 314 13.37 20.25 12.10
CA VAL A 314 14.76 20.72 12.18
C VAL A 314 15.30 21.18 10.83
N GLU A 315 14.83 20.66 9.70
CA GLU A 315 15.29 21.08 8.36
C GLU A 315 14.59 22.33 7.82
N GLU A 316 13.52 22.81 8.48
CA GLU A 316 12.73 23.94 8.01
C GLU A 316 13.61 25.17 7.73
N ASP A 317 13.36 25.88 6.63
CA ASP A 317 14.07 27.12 6.33
C ASP A 317 13.47 28.27 7.15
N ASP A 318 13.97 28.44 8.39
CA ASP A 318 13.63 29.55 9.28
C ASP A 318 14.88 30.41 9.54
N PRO A 319 14.94 31.64 8.97
CA PRO A 319 16.05 32.57 9.17
C PRO A 319 16.30 32.96 10.63
N TRP A 320 15.31 32.81 11.51
CA TRP A 320 15.37 33.28 12.90
C TRP A 320 15.79 32.18 13.89
N HIS A 321 15.63 30.91 13.51
CA HIS A 321 15.88 29.78 14.39
C HIS A 321 16.72 28.74 13.67
N PRO A 322 18.06 28.74 13.80
CA PRO A 322 18.91 27.75 13.15
C PRO A 322 18.56 26.31 13.59
N PRO A 323 18.95 25.28 12.82
CA PRO A 323 18.59 23.88 13.09
C PRO A 323 19.01 23.40 14.49
N GLN A 324 20.11 23.93 15.03
CA GLN A 324 20.58 23.62 16.38
C GLN A 324 19.58 24.07 17.45
N ASP A 325 19.02 25.27 17.32
CA ASP A 325 18.06 25.84 18.28
C ASP A 325 16.73 25.08 18.23
N ARG A 326 16.27 24.75 17.02
CA ARG A 326 15.07 23.92 16.83
C ARG A 326 15.25 22.53 17.42
N LEU A 327 16.42 21.91 17.25
CA LEU A 327 16.69 20.64 17.88
C LEU A 327 16.73 20.75 19.41
N ALA A 328 17.32 21.82 19.96
CA ALA A 328 17.34 22.07 21.39
C ALA A 328 15.93 22.20 21.98
N VAL A 329 14.98 22.81 21.26
CA VAL A 329 13.56 22.87 21.66
C VAL A 329 12.94 21.48 21.81
N ILE A 330 13.29 20.54 20.92
CA ILE A 330 12.80 19.16 21.00
C ILE A 330 13.43 18.44 22.18
N LEU A 331 14.73 18.61 22.42
CA LEU A 331 15.46 17.91 23.48
C LEU A 331 15.13 18.42 24.89
N THR A 332 14.89 19.72 25.03
CA THR A 332 14.52 20.38 26.30
C THR A 332 13.08 20.10 26.73
N SER A 333 12.23 19.65 25.82
CA SER A 333 10.87 19.22 26.17
C SER A 333 10.91 18.04 27.16
N ALA A 334 10.10 18.14 28.22
CA ALA A 334 10.04 17.14 29.28
C ALA A 334 9.71 15.76 28.70
N LYS A 335 10.47 14.73 29.11
CA LYS A 335 10.09 13.33 28.84
C LYS A 335 8.69 13.12 29.46
N PRO A 336 7.68 12.64 28.70
CA PRO A 336 6.40 12.30 29.30
C PRO A 336 6.63 11.20 30.36
N PRO A 337 5.86 11.20 31.47
CA PRO A 337 6.04 10.22 32.54
C PRO A 337 5.94 8.78 32.02
N GLU A 338 6.77 7.90 32.59
CA GLU A 338 6.79 6.47 32.23
C GLU A 338 5.39 5.84 32.43
N GLY A 339 4.91 5.10 31.43
CA GLY A 339 3.64 4.37 31.48
C GLY A 339 2.48 4.95 30.66
N HIS A 340 2.71 5.94 29.80
CA HIS A 340 1.69 6.45 28.88
C HIS A 340 1.74 5.82 27.48
N LYS A 341 0.59 5.88 26.78
CA LYS A 341 0.33 5.26 25.48
C LYS A 341 1.45 5.57 24.46
N PRO A 342 1.74 4.67 23.49
CA PRO A 342 2.81 4.84 22.49
C PRO A 342 2.80 6.16 21.71
N LEU A 343 1.62 6.81 21.60
CA LEU A 343 1.45 8.09 20.92
C LEU A 343 1.67 9.31 21.81
N SER A 344 1.75 9.17 23.13
CA SER A 344 1.89 10.31 24.05
C SER A 344 3.19 11.11 23.86
N VAL A 345 4.28 10.43 23.45
CA VAL A 345 5.54 11.08 23.08
C VAL A 345 5.40 11.86 21.78
N LEU A 346 4.58 11.37 20.85
CA LEU A 346 4.29 12.04 19.60
C LEU A 346 3.35 13.25 19.82
N ASP A 347 2.34 13.10 20.68
CA ASP A 347 1.46 14.20 21.11
C ASP A 347 2.27 15.32 21.79
N ALA A 348 3.20 14.95 22.67
CA ALA A 348 4.11 15.91 23.31
C ALA A 348 5.01 16.62 22.29
N LEU A 349 5.55 15.89 21.30
CA LEU A 349 6.34 16.48 20.21
C LEU A 349 5.50 17.48 19.42
N TYR A 350 4.29 17.09 19.00
CA TYR A 350 3.40 17.98 18.26
C TYR A 350 3.02 19.22 19.07
N LEU A 351 2.60 19.05 20.32
CA LEU A 351 2.27 20.18 21.19
C LEU A 351 3.45 21.13 21.39
N GLN A 352 4.67 20.59 21.49
CA GLN A 352 5.88 21.40 21.60
C GLN A 352 6.14 22.21 20.32
N ILE A 353 6.04 21.58 19.14
CA ILE A 353 6.21 22.28 17.86
C ILE A 353 5.11 23.33 17.68
N LEU A 354 3.86 23.01 18.03
CA LEU A 354 2.72 23.93 17.95
C LEU A 354 2.88 25.14 18.88
N ARG A 355 3.46 24.97 20.07
CA ARG A 355 3.72 26.09 21.00
C ARG A 355 4.79 27.06 20.50
N GLN A 356 5.71 26.57 19.67
CA GLN A 356 6.83 27.35 19.16
C GLN A 356 6.55 27.93 17.76
N SER A 357 5.61 27.33 17.02
CA SER A 357 5.19 27.84 15.71
C SER A 357 4.12 28.93 15.85
N GLY A 358 4.51 30.18 15.60
CA GLY A 358 3.59 31.34 15.60
C GLY A 358 2.69 31.47 14.37
N SER A 359 2.70 30.49 13.43
CA SER A 359 2.01 30.59 12.14
C SER A 359 0.88 29.56 11.98
N CYS A 360 -0.33 30.04 11.72
CA CYS A 360 -1.56 29.24 11.59
C CYS A 360 -1.54 28.28 10.39
N GLU A 361 -0.81 28.60 9.31
CA GLU A 361 -0.63 27.68 8.17
C GLU A 361 0.29 26.50 8.53
N LYS A 362 1.33 26.72 9.36
CA LYS A 362 2.25 25.68 9.83
C LYS A 362 1.57 24.68 10.76
N VAL A 363 0.64 25.16 11.58
CA VAL A 363 -0.22 24.32 12.41
C VAL A 363 -1.08 23.38 11.55
N LYS A 364 -1.58 23.83 10.38
CA LYS A 364 -2.39 23.00 9.49
C LYS A 364 -1.61 21.87 8.82
N GLU A 365 -0.36 22.09 8.45
CA GLU A 365 0.48 21.06 7.81
C GLU A 365 0.89 19.95 8.81
N ILE A 366 1.20 20.35 10.04
CA ILE A 366 1.51 19.43 11.15
C ILE A 366 0.26 18.69 11.62
N ILE A 367 -0.90 19.36 11.70
CA ILE A 367 -2.19 18.69 11.96
C ILE A 367 -2.59 17.79 10.77
N GLY A 368 -2.21 18.11 9.54
CA GLY A 368 -2.37 17.22 8.39
C GLY A 368 -1.71 15.86 8.61
N CYS A 369 -0.56 15.82 9.29
CA CYS A 369 0.10 14.58 9.71
C CYS A 369 -0.67 13.82 10.81
N LEU A 370 -1.44 14.53 11.66
CA LEU A 370 -2.35 13.92 12.65
C LEU A 370 -3.60 13.32 12.01
N LEU A 371 -4.08 13.88 10.90
CA LEU A 371 -5.24 13.35 10.15
C LEU A 371 -4.88 12.17 9.24
N LEU A 372 -3.58 11.91 9.04
CA LEU A 372 -3.05 10.75 8.31
C LEU A 372 -2.70 9.56 9.24
N LEU A 373 -2.90 9.71 10.55
CA LEU A 373 -2.84 8.65 11.58
C LEU A 373 -4.25 8.16 11.92
#